data_AF-A0A651H693-F1
#
_entry.id   AF-A0A651H693-F1
#
_cell.length_a   1.000
_cell.length_b   1.000
_cell.length_c   1.000
_cell.angle_alpha   90.00
_cell.angle_beta   90.00
_cell.angle_gamma   90.00
#
_symmetry.space_group_name_H-M   'P 1'
#
loop_
_entity.id
_entity.type
_entity.pdbx_description
1 polymer ?
#
loop_
_entity_poly.entity_id
_entity_poly.type
_entity_poly.pdbx_seq_one_letter_code
_entity_poly.pdbx_strand_id
1 'polypeptide(L)'
;MVPNRLPPSSRDCGITYDNTYNRFGALASGADAAGTRTFAYRADLQLEQENLPAFFNSRVVRPTYATSGVVGRRTGTQFGPSNDPASLYRNTFGHDGATGRINSIDAKTNDTHLTLNYTYRSGSDLLATVSTGSYLRTYNWSNWRNLLTGVDQKWGAPT
;
A
#
# COMPACT_ATOMS: atom_id res chain seq x y z
N MET A 1 -0.02 -54.69 -35.82
CA MET A 1 0.73 -54.06 -34.72
C MET A 1 0.64 -52.56 -34.94
N VAL A 2 -0.24 -51.86 -34.23
CA VAL A 2 -0.45 -50.42 -34.40
C VAL A 2 0.45 -49.69 -33.41
N PRO A 3 1.28 -48.71 -33.83
CA PRO A 3 2.14 -48.00 -32.90
C PRO A 3 1.29 -47.12 -31.97
N ASN A 4 1.51 -47.28 -30.67
CA ASN A 4 0.89 -46.49 -29.62
C ASN A 4 1.41 -45.05 -29.74
N ARG A 5 0.58 -44.14 -30.27
CA ARG A 5 0.89 -42.71 -30.32
C ARG A 5 0.65 -42.15 -28.92
N LEU A 6 1.73 -41.89 -28.17
CA LEU A 6 1.65 -41.15 -26.92
C LEU A 6 0.94 -39.81 -27.18
N PRO A 7 -0.03 -39.40 -26.34
CA PRO A 7 -0.67 -38.10 -26.51
C PRO A 7 0.38 -36.99 -26.39
N PRO A 8 0.25 -35.88 -27.14
CA PRO A 8 1.14 -34.75 -26.97
C PRO A 8 1.01 -34.25 -25.53
N SER A 9 2.12 -34.26 -24.77
CA SER A 9 2.17 -33.51 -23.52
C SER A 9 2.00 -32.04 -23.88
N SER A 10 0.79 -31.50 -23.76
CA SER A 10 0.63 -30.05 -23.81
C SER A 10 1.42 -29.52 -22.62
N ARG A 11 2.63 -29.05 -22.90
CA ARG A 11 3.24 -28.02 -22.07
C ARG A 11 2.45 -26.76 -22.34
N ASP A 12 1.22 -26.73 -21.87
CA ASP A 12 0.55 -25.47 -21.63
C ASP A 12 1.41 -24.81 -20.56
N CYS A 13 2.19 -23.81 -20.99
CA CYS A 13 2.87 -22.87 -20.12
C CYS A 13 1.81 -22.00 -19.45
N GLY A 14 0.93 -22.64 -18.66
CA GLY A 14 -0.06 -21.99 -17.83
C GLY A 14 0.59 -21.69 -16.50
N ILE A 15 0.61 -20.42 -16.11
CA ILE A 15 0.86 -20.05 -14.72
C ILE A 15 -0.42 -20.43 -13.96
N THR A 16 -0.35 -21.48 -13.14
CA THR A 16 -1.43 -21.86 -12.23
C THR A 16 -1.38 -20.99 -10.98
N TYR A 17 -2.55 -20.54 -10.52
CA TYR A 17 -2.71 -19.77 -9.29
C TYR A 17 -3.64 -20.53 -8.35
N ASP A 18 -3.17 -20.86 -7.15
CA ASP A 18 -3.94 -21.60 -6.15
C ASP A 18 -4.27 -20.71 -4.95
N ASN A 19 -5.56 -20.46 -4.72
CA ASN A 19 -6.03 -19.64 -3.61
C ASN A 19 -6.83 -20.49 -2.61
N THR A 20 -6.63 -20.25 -1.33
CA THR A 20 -7.48 -20.79 -0.26
C THR A 20 -8.12 -19.67 0.53
N TYR A 21 -9.27 -19.92 1.13
CA TYR A 21 -10.04 -18.93 1.89
C TYR A 21 -10.38 -19.46 3.27
N ASN A 22 -10.44 -18.57 4.25
CA ASN A 22 -10.89 -18.89 5.60
C ASN A 22 -12.43 -18.96 5.68
N ARG A 23 -12.96 -19.29 6.86
CA ARG A 23 -14.41 -19.50 7.06
C ARG A 23 -15.28 -18.25 6.85
N PHE A 24 -14.70 -17.06 6.88
CA PHE A 24 -15.41 -15.81 6.59
C PHE A 24 -15.14 -15.30 5.16
N GLY A 25 -14.52 -16.12 4.31
CA GLY A 25 -14.32 -15.85 2.89
C GLY A 25 -13.13 -14.94 2.58
N ALA A 26 -12.27 -14.61 3.55
CA ALA A 26 -11.04 -13.87 3.25
C ALA A 26 -9.91 -14.80 2.80
N LEU A 27 -9.04 -14.29 1.93
CA LEU A 27 -7.92 -15.03 1.35
C LEU A 27 -6.99 -15.52 2.47
N ALA A 28 -6.79 -16.82 2.61
CA ALA A 28 -5.91 -17.42 3.62
C ALA A 28 -4.52 -17.72 3.06
N SER A 29 -4.44 -18.18 1.81
CA SER A 29 -3.17 -18.34 1.08
C SER A 29 -3.38 -18.10 -0.42
N GLY A 30 -2.33 -17.67 -1.10
CA GLY A 30 -2.25 -17.60 -2.55
C GLY A 30 -0.90 -18.10 -3.04
N ALA A 31 -0.87 -19.06 -3.94
CA ALA A 31 0.35 -19.59 -4.55
C ALA A 31 0.42 -19.20 -6.02
N ASP A 32 1.59 -18.69 -6.43
CA ASP A 32 1.93 -18.36 -7.81
C ASP A 32 3.33 -18.87 -8.15
N ALA A 33 3.87 -18.49 -9.31
CA ALA A 33 5.20 -18.90 -9.74
C ALA A 33 6.35 -18.42 -8.81
N ALA A 34 6.12 -17.41 -7.97
CA ALA A 34 7.08 -16.93 -6.96
C ALA A 34 6.96 -17.67 -5.62
N GLY A 35 5.93 -18.51 -5.45
CA GLY A 35 5.69 -19.33 -4.27
C GLY A 35 4.39 -18.98 -3.54
N THR A 36 4.27 -19.43 -2.30
CA THR A 36 3.04 -19.28 -1.51
C THR A 36 3.12 -18.10 -0.56
N ARG A 37 2.12 -17.22 -0.63
CA ARG A 37 1.82 -16.18 0.36
C ARG A 37 0.78 -16.69 1.35
N THR A 38 0.87 -16.28 2.60
CA THR A 38 -0.16 -16.57 3.61
C THR A 38 -0.62 -15.30 4.31
N PHE A 39 -1.89 -15.25 4.68
CA PHE A 39 -2.54 -14.07 5.23
C PHE A 39 -3.14 -14.41 6.60
N ALA A 40 -2.66 -13.72 7.63
CA ALA A 40 -3.17 -13.81 8.99
C ALA A 40 -4.14 -12.66 9.26
N TYR A 41 -5.21 -12.93 10.01
CA TYR A 41 -6.24 -11.95 10.34
C TYR A 41 -6.43 -11.89 11.86
N ARG A 42 -6.71 -10.68 12.36
CA ARG A 42 -7.03 -10.45 13.77
C ARG A 42 -8.46 -10.88 14.09
N ALA A 43 -8.81 -10.86 15.37
CA ALA A 43 -10.16 -11.17 15.84
C ALA A 43 -11.24 -10.21 15.27
N ASP A 44 -10.87 -8.98 14.91
CA ASP A 44 -11.76 -8.00 14.27
C ASP A 44 -11.82 -8.15 12.73
N LEU A 45 -11.36 -9.30 12.22
CA LEU A 45 -11.35 -9.68 10.80
C LEU A 45 -10.48 -8.78 9.91
N GLN A 46 -9.67 -7.88 10.50
CA GLN A 46 -8.70 -7.10 9.73
C GLN A 46 -7.45 -7.92 9.45
N LEU A 47 -6.86 -7.72 8.27
CA LEU A 47 -5.59 -8.33 7.89
C LEU A 47 -4.53 -7.91 8.92
N GLU A 48 -3.90 -8.89 9.56
CA GLU A 48 -2.80 -8.63 10.47
C GLU A 48 -1.47 -8.60 9.73
N GLN A 49 -1.24 -9.60 8.87
CA GLN A 49 0.05 -9.82 8.23
C GLN A 49 -0.10 -10.66 6.97
N GLU A 50 0.65 -10.31 5.93
CA GLU A 50 0.94 -11.17 4.79
C GLU A 50 2.39 -11.66 4.90
N ASN A 51 2.59 -12.98 4.89
CA ASN A 51 3.91 -13.60 4.80
C ASN A 51 4.25 -13.85 3.33
N LEU A 52 5.39 -13.36 2.89
CA LEU A 52 5.85 -13.52 1.52
C LEU A 52 6.78 -14.74 1.39
N PRO A 53 6.80 -15.41 0.22
CA PRO A 53 7.67 -16.56 0.00
C PRO A 53 9.16 -16.19 -0.03
N ALA A 54 10.02 -17.21 -0.06
CA ALA A 54 11.48 -17.08 -0.12
C ALA A 54 11.96 -16.21 -1.30
N PHE A 55 11.20 -16.17 -2.41
CA PHE A 55 11.45 -15.26 -3.53
C PHE A 55 11.57 -13.79 -3.08
N PHE A 56 10.81 -13.39 -2.06
CA PHE A 56 10.85 -12.05 -1.44
C PHE A 56 11.68 -12.03 -0.16
N ASN A 57 12.65 -12.93 0.01
CA ASN A 57 13.47 -13.09 1.22
C ASN A 57 12.65 -13.37 2.50
N SER A 58 11.53 -14.09 2.36
CA SER A 58 10.65 -14.46 3.49
C SER A 58 10.24 -13.25 4.35
N ARG A 59 10.04 -12.10 3.71
CA ARG A 59 9.62 -10.86 4.36
C ARG A 59 8.12 -10.88 4.65
N VAL A 60 7.67 -9.93 5.45
CA VAL A 60 6.27 -9.76 5.81
C VAL A 60 5.80 -8.37 5.42
N VAL A 61 4.52 -8.26 5.06
CA VAL A 61 3.81 -6.99 4.92
C VAL A 61 2.80 -6.89 6.06
N ARG A 62 2.88 -5.83 6.86
CA ARG A 62 1.99 -5.61 8.01
C ARG A 62 1.24 -4.29 7.89
N PRO A 63 -0.06 -4.29 7.56
CA PRO A 63 -0.87 -3.07 7.66
C PRO A 63 -1.00 -2.63 9.13
N THR A 64 -1.12 -1.33 9.36
CA THR A 64 -1.45 -0.78 10.68
C THR A 64 -2.80 -0.08 10.61
N TYR A 65 -3.49 -0.05 11.76
CA TYR A 65 -4.85 0.50 11.86
C TYR A 65 -4.98 1.42 13.07
N ALA A 66 -5.91 2.37 12.98
CA ALA A 66 -6.24 3.27 14.08
C ALA A 66 -6.96 2.50 15.19
N THR A 67 -6.53 2.68 16.43
CA THR A 67 -7.16 2.12 17.64
C THR A 67 -8.02 3.14 18.37
N SER A 68 -8.02 4.40 17.93
CA SER A 68 -8.82 5.50 18.46
C SER A 68 -9.29 6.43 17.33
N GLY A 69 -10.25 7.30 17.61
CA GLY A 69 -10.92 8.10 16.59
C GLY A 69 -11.76 7.19 15.68
N VAL A 70 -11.42 7.12 14.38
CA VAL A 70 -12.07 6.19 13.45
C VAL A 70 -11.37 4.84 13.53
N VAL A 71 -11.79 4.02 14.50
CA VAL A 71 -11.22 2.68 14.77
C VAL A 71 -11.29 1.82 13.51
N GLY A 72 -10.20 1.10 13.24
CA GLY A 72 -10.09 0.19 12.10
C GLY A 72 -9.74 0.88 10.78
N ARG A 73 -9.63 2.21 10.72
CA ARG A 73 -9.09 2.90 9.53
C ARG A 73 -7.61 2.56 9.37
N ARG A 74 -7.18 2.25 8.14
CA ARG A 74 -5.77 1.97 7.85
C ARG A 74 -4.93 3.23 8.11
N THR A 75 -3.87 3.06 8.90
CA THR A 75 -2.94 4.14 9.28
C THR A 75 -1.55 3.95 8.70
N GLY A 76 -1.31 2.87 7.94
CA GLY A 76 0.02 2.62 7.41
C GLY A 76 0.25 1.18 6.95
N THR A 77 1.51 0.92 6.62
CA THR A 77 2.03 -0.38 6.22
C THR A 77 3.49 -0.49 6.66
N GLN A 78 3.91 -1.69 7.02
CA GLN A 78 5.29 -2.04 7.33
C GLN A 78 5.71 -3.16 6.38
N PHE A 79 6.98 -3.17 5.99
CA PHE A 79 7.59 -4.23 5.20
C PHE A 79 9.00 -4.51 5.71
N GLY A 80 9.28 -5.78 6.02
CA GLY A 80 10.52 -6.16 6.72
C GLY A 80 10.60 -7.65 7.06
N PRO A 81 11.67 -8.09 7.76
CA PRO A 81 11.72 -9.42 8.36
C PRO A 81 10.61 -9.59 9.42
N SER A 82 10.20 -10.82 9.67
CA SER A 82 9.09 -11.11 10.61
C SER A 82 9.31 -10.63 12.04
N ASN A 83 10.57 -10.57 12.50
CA ASN A 83 10.92 -10.10 13.85
C ASN A 83 11.01 -8.57 13.97
N ASP A 84 11.12 -7.85 12.85
CA ASP A 84 11.04 -6.38 12.81
C ASP A 84 10.44 -5.90 11.48
N PRO A 85 9.12 -6.01 11.30
CA PRO A 85 8.45 -5.68 10.04
C PRO A 85 8.64 -4.23 9.57
N ALA A 86 9.08 -3.31 10.43
CA ALA A 86 9.24 -1.90 10.08
C ALA A 86 10.67 -1.52 9.68
N SER A 87 11.63 -2.44 9.78
CA SER A 87 13.06 -2.15 9.58
C SER A 87 13.44 -1.72 8.16
N LEU A 88 12.82 -2.30 7.12
CA LEU A 88 13.16 -1.97 5.74
C LEU A 88 12.29 -0.83 5.20
N TYR A 89 10.99 -0.92 5.44
CA TYR A 89 10.05 0.10 5.02
C TYR A 89 8.90 0.22 6.00
N ARG A 90 8.49 1.45 6.25
CA ARG A 90 7.25 1.76 6.95
C ARG A 90 6.66 3.03 6.36
N ASN A 91 5.36 3.06 6.17
CA ASN A 91 4.64 4.31 6.01
C ASN A 91 3.54 4.46 7.07
N THR A 92 3.29 5.70 7.45
CA THR A 92 2.17 6.10 8.32
C THR A 92 1.34 7.18 7.62
N PHE A 93 0.03 7.09 7.71
CA PHE A 93 -0.93 8.00 7.10
C PHE A 93 -1.58 8.87 8.19
N GLY A 94 -1.31 10.17 8.15
CA GLY A 94 -2.07 11.17 8.88
C GLY A 94 -3.40 11.42 8.19
N HIS A 95 -4.43 11.71 8.97
CA HIS A 95 -5.76 12.04 8.46
C HIS A 95 -6.25 13.34 9.10
N ASP A 96 -6.91 14.18 8.31
CA ASP A 96 -7.63 15.33 8.79
C ASP A 96 -8.83 14.90 9.63
N GLY A 97 -9.00 15.51 10.81
CA GLY A 97 -10.02 15.09 11.79
C GLY A 97 -11.45 15.36 11.34
N ALA A 98 -11.66 16.42 10.54
CA ALA A 98 -12.99 16.84 10.11
C ALA A 98 -13.45 16.11 8.83
N THR A 99 -12.54 15.92 7.88
CA THR A 99 -12.86 15.36 6.56
C THR A 99 -12.45 13.89 6.42
N GLY A 100 -11.58 13.38 7.29
CA GLY A 100 -11.01 12.04 7.19
C GLY A 100 -10.04 11.86 6.02
N ARG A 101 -9.69 12.91 5.28
CA ARG A 101 -8.74 12.86 4.16
C ARG A 101 -7.32 12.66 4.64
N ILE A 102 -6.48 12.00 3.85
CA ILE A 102 -5.06 11.88 4.17
C ILE A 102 -4.41 13.26 4.11
N ASN A 103 -3.86 13.73 5.22
CA ASN A 103 -3.18 15.03 5.29
C ASN A 103 -1.66 14.91 5.45
N SER A 104 -1.15 13.71 5.75
CA SER A 104 0.28 13.44 5.72
C SER A 104 0.58 11.99 5.39
N ILE A 105 1.75 11.77 4.78
CA ILE A 105 2.36 10.46 4.64
C ILE A 105 3.77 10.57 5.19
N ASP A 106 4.02 9.81 6.23
CA ASP A 106 5.31 9.65 6.86
C ASP A 106 5.93 8.35 6.34
N ALA A 107 6.95 8.44 5.50
CA ALA A 107 7.61 7.28 4.90
C ALA A 107 9.03 7.12 5.44
N LYS A 108 9.35 5.91 5.87
CA LYS A 108 10.68 5.49 6.29
C LYS A 108 11.13 4.33 5.40
N THR A 109 12.31 4.47 4.81
CA THR A 109 13.01 3.39 4.08
C THR A 109 14.38 3.24 4.69
N ASN A 110 14.67 2.08 5.28
CA ASN A 110 15.82 1.89 6.17
C ASN A 110 15.89 3.04 7.18
N ASP A 111 16.98 3.79 7.26
CA ASP A 111 17.11 4.93 8.18
C ASP A 111 16.70 6.29 7.58
N THR A 112 16.30 6.32 6.31
CA THR A 112 15.87 7.57 5.66
C THR A 112 14.39 7.83 5.90
N HIS A 113 14.07 9.08 6.23
CA HIS A 113 12.72 9.51 6.59
C HIS A 113 12.27 10.67 5.71
N LEU A 114 11.02 10.62 5.27
CA LEU A 114 10.38 11.65 4.45
C LEU A 114 8.93 11.83 4.90
N THR A 115 8.58 13.03 5.33
CA THR A 115 7.20 13.39 5.63
C THR A 115 6.64 14.30 4.54
N LEU A 116 5.63 13.80 3.82
CA LEU A 116 4.84 14.56 2.87
C LEU A 116 3.59 15.07 3.57
N ASN A 117 3.31 16.36 3.47
CA ASN A 117 2.06 16.96 3.95
C ASN A 117 1.19 17.37 2.76
N TYR A 118 -0.11 17.18 2.91
CA TYR A 118 -1.11 17.43 1.88
C TYR A 118 -2.15 18.39 2.41
N THR A 119 -2.49 19.39 1.60
CA THR A 119 -3.68 20.21 1.82
C THR A 119 -4.61 20.09 0.63
N TYR A 120 -5.89 20.37 0.85
CA TYR A 120 -6.91 20.30 -0.18
C TYR A 120 -7.57 21.66 -0.36
N ARG A 121 -8.02 21.94 -1.58
CA ARG A 121 -8.81 23.13 -1.87
C ARG A 121 -10.12 23.05 -1.09
N SER A 122 -10.50 24.16 -0.46
CA SER A 122 -11.71 24.22 0.37
C SER A 122 -12.97 23.77 -0.40
N GLY A 123 -13.75 22.90 0.23
CA GLY A 123 -14.96 22.30 -0.35
C GLY A 123 -14.70 21.41 -1.57
N SER A 124 -13.50 20.85 -1.72
CA SER A 124 -13.11 20.02 -2.88
C SER A 124 -12.20 18.87 -2.45
N ASP A 125 -12.17 17.79 -3.21
CA ASP A 125 -11.13 16.74 -3.10
C ASP A 125 -9.87 17.05 -3.91
N LEU A 126 -9.79 18.24 -4.51
CA LEU A 126 -8.63 18.67 -5.27
C LEU A 126 -7.49 19.04 -4.33
N LEU A 127 -6.31 18.47 -4.61
CA LEU A 127 -5.10 18.77 -3.88
C LEU A 127 -4.71 20.24 -4.08
N ALA A 128 -4.39 20.95 -3.00
CA ALA A 128 -3.95 22.34 -3.03
C ALA A 128 -2.43 22.44 -2.91
N THR A 129 -1.84 21.78 -1.91
CA THR A 129 -0.38 21.76 -1.74
C THR A 129 0.15 20.38 -1.38
N VAL A 130 1.41 20.15 -1.75
CA VAL A 130 2.27 19.08 -1.23
C VAL A 130 3.54 19.71 -0.70
N SER A 131 3.93 19.42 0.54
CA SER A 131 5.19 19.93 1.10
C SER A 131 6.00 18.84 1.81
N THR A 132 7.32 19.00 1.81
CA THR A 132 8.26 18.20 2.59
C THR A 132 9.55 18.98 2.82
N GLY A 133 9.96 19.16 4.07
CA GLY A 133 11.12 20.00 4.40
C GLY A 133 11.02 21.37 3.73
N SER A 134 12.03 21.73 2.94
CA SER A 134 12.08 23.00 2.18
C SER A 134 11.40 22.95 0.80
N TYR A 135 10.74 21.84 0.44
CA TYR A 135 10.01 21.70 -0.80
C TYR A 135 8.54 22.05 -0.61
N LEU A 136 8.00 22.86 -1.54
CA LEU A 136 6.58 23.13 -1.67
C LEU A 136 6.16 23.01 -3.13
N ARG A 137 5.05 22.31 -3.36
CA ARG A 137 4.32 22.29 -4.62
C ARG A 137 2.91 22.80 -4.41
N THR A 138 2.47 23.73 -5.24
CA THR A 138 1.10 24.26 -5.25
C THR A 138 0.41 23.90 -6.55
N TYR A 139 -0.82 23.42 -6.45
CA TYR A 139 -1.67 23.07 -7.60
C TYR A 139 -2.70 24.16 -7.83
N ASN A 140 -2.64 24.77 -9.02
CA ASN A 140 -3.58 25.80 -9.44
C ASN A 140 -4.65 25.15 -10.32
N TRP A 141 -5.90 25.30 -9.91
CA TRP A 141 -7.04 24.71 -10.60
C TRP A 141 -7.95 25.80 -11.14
N SER A 142 -8.61 25.53 -12.27
CA SER A 142 -9.67 26.38 -12.80
C SER A 142 -10.76 26.62 -11.74
N ASN A 143 -11.52 27.70 -11.89
CA ASN A 143 -12.66 27.98 -11.01
C ASN A 143 -13.72 26.88 -11.05
N TRP A 144 -13.83 26.19 -12.19
CA TRP A 144 -14.74 25.06 -12.41
C TRP A 144 -14.22 23.73 -11.84
N ARG A 145 -13.00 23.70 -11.29
CA ARG A 145 -12.45 22.54 -10.56
C ARG A 145 -12.36 21.26 -11.40
N ASN A 146 -12.25 21.40 -12.71
CA ASN A 146 -12.16 20.29 -13.66
C ASN A 146 -10.86 20.31 -14.48
N LEU A 147 -10.02 21.33 -14.29
CA LEU A 147 -8.80 21.51 -15.07
C LEU A 147 -7.69 22.05 -14.15
N LEU A 148 -6.55 21.36 -14.15
CA LEU A 148 -5.32 21.86 -13.56
C LEU A 148 -4.73 22.91 -14.51
N THR A 149 -4.66 24.15 -14.05
CA THR A 149 -4.17 25.29 -14.86
C THR A 149 -2.69 25.58 -14.62
N GLY A 150 -2.10 25.05 -13.55
CA GLY A 150 -0.67 25.21 -13.30
C GLY A 150 -0.18 24.43 -12.08
N VAL A 151 1.13 24.22 -12.03
CA VAL A 151 1.83 23.65 -10.89
C VAL A 151 3.06 24.51 -10.61
N ASP A 152 3.09 25.12 -9.43
CA ASP A 152 4.24 25.88 -8.96
C ASP A 152 5.08 25.03 -8.02
N GLN A 153 6.40 25.07 -8.18
CA GLN A 153 7.34 24.32 -7.35
C GLN A 153 8.41 25.25 -6.81
N LYS A 154 8.69 25.14 -5.51
CA LYS A 154 9.72 25.92 -4.83
C LYS A 154 10.60 25.00 -3.98
N TRP A 155 11.89 25.33 -3.95
CA TRP A 155 12.89 24.72 -3.07
C TRP A 155 13.59 25.82 -2.27
N GLY A 156 13.61 25.70 -0.94
CA GLY A 156 14.09 26.74 -0.02
C GLY A 156 12.93 27.38 0.77
N ALA A 157 13.23 27.99 1.92
CA ALA A 157 12.27 28.48 2.92
C ALA A 157 11.00 29.07 2.26
N PRO A 158 9.90 28.30 2.19
CA PRO A 158 8.69 28.77 1.54
C PRO A 158 8.05 29.79 2.46
N THR A 159 8.26 31.08 2.16
CA THR A 159 7.43 32.17 2.68
C THR A 159 6.04 32.13 2.07
#